data_AF-A0A3M0ZSS0-F1
#
_entry.id   AF-A0A3M0ZSS0-F1
#
_cell.length_a   1.000
_cell.length_b   1.000
_cell.length_c   1.000
_cell.angle_alpha   90.00
_cell.angle_beta   90.00
_cell.angle_gamma   90.00
#
_symmetry.space_group_name_H-M   'P 1'
#
loop_
_entity.id
_entity.type
_entity.pdbx_description
1 polymer ?
#
loop_
_entity_poly.entity_id
_entity_poly.type
_entity_poly.pdbx_seq_one_letter_code
_entity_poly.pdbx_strand_id
1 'polypeptide(L)' 'MGSIEVDNREPSLDSLLSDPICLALMRYDRLDPERVRRSLRDQARRLPSRRAQRAGANRKS' A
#
# COMPACT_ATOMS: atom_id res chain seq x y z
N MET A 1 -29.67 -0.93 18.66
CA MET A 1 -28.93 -1.09 17.39
C MET A 1 -27.65 -0.29 17.53
N GLY A 2 -26.50 -0.97 17.61
CA GLY A 2 -25.21 -0.30 17.70
C GLY A 2 -24.78 0.18 16.32
N SER A 3 -24.56 1.47 16.15
CA SER A 3 -24.00 2.04 14.93
C SER A 3 -22.58 1.51 14.75
N ILE A 4 -22.29 0.86 13.62
CA ILE A 4 -20.94 0.47 13.26
C ILE A 4 -20.28 1.75 12.73
N GLU A 5 -19.45 2.39 13.56
CA GLU A 5 -18.57 3.45 13.09
C GLU A 5 -17.53 2.82 12.16
N VAL A 6 -17.73 2.99 10.85
CA VAL A 6 -16.73 2.63 9.85
C VAL A 6 -15.67 3.71 9.89
N ASP A 7 -14.54 3.42 10.53
CA ASP A 7 -13.37 4.30 10.53
C ASP A 7 -12.89 4.46 9.07
N ASN A 8 -13.14 5.64 8.49
CA ASN A 8 -12.81 5.98 7.09
C ASN A 8 -11.31 6.27 6.90
N ARG A 9 -10.46 5.93 7.86
CA ARG A 9 -9.01 6.04 7.70
C ARG A 9 -8.53 4.99 6.73
N GLU A 10 -7.73 5.43 5.75
CA GLU A 10 -7.06 4.53 4.82
C GLU A 10 -6.21 3.53 5.63
N PRO A 11 -6.43 2.21 5.49
CA PRO A 11 -5.75 1.23 6.31
C PRO A 11 -4.25 1.31 6.04
N SER A 12 -3.47 1.38 7.12
CA SER A 12 -2.02 1.34 7.01
C SER A 12 -1.58 -0.02 6.44
N LEU A 13 -0.41 -0.05 5.80
CA LEU A 13 0.16 -1.31 5.29
C LEU A 13 0.31 -2.35 6.41
N ASP A 14 0.73 -1.91 7.60
CA ASP A 14 0.87 -2.81 8.75
C ASP A 14 -0.51 -3.36 9.19
N SER A 15 -1.56 -2.53 9.15
CA SER A 15 -2.93 -2.99 9.43
C SER A 15 -3.37 -4.05 8.42
N LEU A 16 -3.14 -3.82 7.13
CA LEU A 16 -3.51 -4.76 6.07
C LEU A 16 -2.76 -6.10 6.17
N LEU A 17 -1.48 -6.06 6.52
CA LEU A 17 -0.65 -7.26 6.67
C LEU A 17 -0.90 -8.01 7.99
N SER A 18 -1.57 -7.38 8.95
CA SER A 18 -2.03 -8.02 10.18
C SER A 18 -3.46 -8.57 10.09
N ASP A 19 -4.21 -8.17 9.06
CA ASP A 19 -5.59 -8.58 8.88
C ASP A 19 -5.68 -10.09 8.53
N PRO A 20 -6.45 -10.89 9.29
CA PRO A 20 -6.54 -12.33 9.07
C PRO A 20 -7.10 -12.73 7.69
N ILE A 21 -8.02 -11.94 7.14
CA ILE A 21 -8.61 -12.19 5.82
C ILE A 21 -7.56 -11.92 4.74
N CYS A 22 -6.84 -10.80 4.85
CA CYS A 22 -5.73 -10.49 3.94
C CYS A 22 -4.63 -11.56 3.99
N LEU A 23 -4.25 -12.03 5.18
CA LEU A 23 -3.28 -13.12 5.34
C LEU A 23 -3.77 -14.44 4.72
N ALA A 24 -5.06 -14.77 4.88
CA ALA A 24 -5.66 -15.96 4.27
C ALA A 24 -5.62 -15.89 2.73
N LEU A 25 -5.97 -14.73 2.16
CA LEU A 25 -5.91 -14.50 0.71
C LEU A 25 -4.46 -14.56 0.21
N MET A 26 -3.51 -13.93 0.90
CA MET A 26 -2.09 -14.02 0.55
C MET A 26 -1.60 -15.46 0.57
N ARG A 27 -1.99 -16.25 1.57
CA ARG A 27 -1.62 -17.67 1.64
C ARG A 27 -2.23 -18.47 0.49
N TYR A 28 -3.48 -18.21 0.12
CA TYR A 28 -4.14 -18.82 -1.03
C TYR A 28 -3.38 -18.54 -2.33
N ASP A 29 -2.99 -17.27 -2.52
CA ASP A 29 -2.21 -16.81 -3.69
C ASP A 29 -0.71 -17.10 -3.59
N ARG A 30 -0.25 -17.78 -2.53
CA ARG A 30 1.17 -18.07 -2.25
C ARG A 30 2.06 -16.81 -2.20
N LEU A 31 1.50 -15.72 -1.73
CA LEU A 31 2.20 -14.47 -1.48
C LEU A 31 2.77 -14.46 -0.06
N ASP A 32 4.02 -14.03 0.06
CA ASP A 32 4.68 -13.79 1.34
C ASP A 32 4.45 -12.33 1.78
N PRO A 33 3.78 -12.09 2.93
CA PRO A 33 3.53 -10.76 3.47
C PRO A 33 4.77 -9.88 3.58
N GLU A 34 5.92 -10.45 3.97
CA GLU A 34 7.17 -9.69 4.12
C GLU A 34 7.77 -9.29 2.77
N ARG A 35 7.59 -10.14 1.76
CA ARG A 35 7.97 -9.82 0.38
C ARG A 35 7.10 -8.69 -0.18
N VAL A 36 5.80 -8.70 0.10
CA VAL A 36 4.86 -7.61 -0.28
C VAL A 36 5.28 -6.31 0.40
N ARG A 37 5.54 -6.34 1.71
CA ARG A 37 6.00 -5.19 2.49
C ARG A 37 7.25 -4.56 1.91
N ARG A 38 8.26 -5.38 1.59
CA ARG A 38 9.52 -4.91 1.00
C ARG A 38 9.30 -4.28 -0.38
N SER A 39 8.52 -4.95 -1.23
CA SER A 39 8.20 -4.46 -2.57
C SER A 39 7.54 -3.08 -2.53
N LEU A 40 6.52 -2.92 -1.68
CA LEU A 40 5.81 -1.65 -1.53
C LEU A 40 6.72 -0.56 -0.96
N ARG A 41 7.58 -0.88 0.00
CA ARG A 41 8.56 0.07 0.54
C ARG A 41 9.55 0.54 -0.53
N ASP A 42 10.02 -0.37 -1.38
CA ASP A 42 10.94 -0.04 -2.48
C ASP A 42 10.25 0.79 -3.55
N GLN A 43 8.97 0.52 -3.85
CA GLN A 43 8.17 1.35 -4.74
C GLN A 43 7.93 2.75 -4.16
N ALA A 44 7.60 2.85 -2.87
CA ALA A 44 7.43 4.11 -2.17
C ALA A 44 8.69 4.98 -2.23
N ARG A 45 9.88 4.36 -2.13
CA ARG A 45 11.17 5.07 -2.29
C ARG A 45 11.41 5.58 -3.72
N ARG A 46 10.87 4.89 -4.73
CA ARG A 46 11.03 5.24 -6.16
C ARG A 46 10.01 6.28 -6.66
N LEU A 47 8.86 6.40 -5.97
CA LEU A 47 7.79 7.35 -6.32
C LEU A 47 8.20 8.84 -6.24
N PRO A 48 8.96 9.33 -5.24
CA PRO A 48 9.43 10.71 -5.21
C PRO A 48 10.25 11.08 -6.46
N SER A 49 11.13 10.16 -6.89
CA SER A 49 11.98 10.35 -8.08
C SER A 49 11.15 10.44 -9.37
N ARG A 50 10.07 9.66 -9.48
CA ARG A 50 9.16 9.70 -10.63
C ARG A 50 8.23 10.92 -10.62
N ARG A 51 7.74 11.35 -9.46
CA ARG A 51 6.92 12.57 -9.33
C ARG A 51 7.72 13.82 -9.70
N ALA A 52 8.98 13.92 -9.24
CA ALA A 52 9.85 15.03 -9.58
C ALA A 52 10.16 15.11 -11.09
N GLN A 53 10.43 13.98 -11.74
CA GLN A 53 10.67 13.93 -13.19
C GLN A 53 9.44 14.34 -14.00
N ARG A 54 8.24 13.89 -13.62
CA ARG A 54 6.99 14.29 -14.28
C ARG A 54 6.67 15.79 -14.07
N ALA A 55 6.93 16.32 -12.88
CA ALA A 55 6.74 17.74 -12.59
C ALA A 55 7.76 18.67 -13.27
N GLY A 56 8.95 18.15 -13.61
CA GLY A 56 9.95 18.86 -14.42
C GLY A 56 9.65 18.80 -15.93
N ALA A 57 9.11 17.69 -16.41
CA ALA A 57 8.69 17.55 -17.81
C ALA A 57 7.49 18.46 -18.16
N ASN A 58 6.53 18.61 -17.24
CA ASN A 58 5.34 19.45 -17.46
C ASN A 58 5.58 20.97 -17.36
N ARG A 59 6.81 21.40 -17.04
CA ARG A 59 7.21 22.81 -16.97
C ARG A 59 7.99 23.29 -18.21
N LYS A 60 8.23 22.42 -19.19
CA LYS A 60 8.95 22.72 -20.44
C LYS A 60 8.07 22.58 -21.70
N SER A 61 6.75 22.47 -21.55
CA SER A 61 5.78 22.53 -22.65
C SER A 61 5.02 23.84 -22.62
#